data_AF-A0A382VT13-F1
#
_entry.id   AF-A0A382VT13-F1
#
_cell.length_a   1.000
_cell.length_b   1.000
_cell.length_c   1.000
_cell.angle_alpha   90.00
_cell.angle_beta   90.00
_cell.angle_gamma   90.00
#
_symmetry.space_group_name_H-M   'P 1'
#
loop_
_entity.id
_entity.type
_entity.pdbx_description
1 polymer ?
#
loop_
_entity_poly.entity_id
_entity_poly.type
_entity_poly.pdbx_seq_one_letter_code
_entity_poly.pdbx_strand_id
1 'polypeptide(L)'
;MLFYYFLAILAALCWAVSSLISADITRVIGGLVFNRLRLFFVSIMLITYTSLIGSWGTINLEHLTIIIISGIIGIFLGDTLLFVALQKIGPRRNNILF
;
A
#
# COMPACT_ATOMS: atom_id res chain seq x y z
N MET A 1 -24.51 -9.75 1.18
CA MET A 1 -23.62 -10.69 0.44
C MET A 1 -23.16 -10.10 -0.89
N LEU A 2 -24.08 -9.70 -1.79
CA LEU A 2 -23.74 -9.08 -3.09
C LEU A 2 -22.83 -7.84 -2.97
N PHE A 3 -23.10 -6.96 -2.01
CA PHE A 3 -22.32 -5.74 -1.75
C PHE A 3 -20.83 -6.03 -1.46
N TYR A 4 -20.53 -7.06 -0.67
CA TYR A 4 -19.15 -7.45 -0.36
C TYR A 4 -18.42 -7.99 -1.59
N TYR A 5 -19.10 -8.72 -2.47
CA TYR A 5 -18.51 -9.17 -3.74
C TYR A 5 -18.18 -7.99 -4.66
N PHE A 6 -19.05 -6.98 -4.73
CA PHE A 6 -18.76 -5.75 -5.47
C PHE A 6 -17.51 -5.04 -4.94
N LEU A 7 -17.40 -4.87 -3.62
CA LEU A 7 -16.21 -4.27 -2.99
C LEU A 7 -14.94 -5.07 -3.28
N ALA A 8 -15.01 -6.40 -3.25
CA ALA A 8 -13.87 -7.26 -3.56
C ALA A 8 -13.40 -7.11 -5.02
N ILE A 9 -14.33 -7.05 -5.98
CA ILE A 9 -14.00 -6.84 -7.40
C ILE A 9 -13.40 -5.45 -7.62
N LEU A 10 -13.96 -4.41 -6.99
CA LEU A 10 -13.43 -3.05 -7.02
C LEU A 10 -12.01 -2.99 -6.46
N ALA A 11 -11.76 -3.64 -5.32
CA ALA A 11 -10.43 -3.71 -4.72
C ALA A 11 -9.42 -4.41 -5.66
N ALA A 12 -9.81 -5.53 -6.27
CA ALA A 12 -8.99 -6.24 -7.24
C ALA A 12 -8.69 -5.38 -8.49
N LEU A 13 -9.68 -4.63 -8.98
CA LEU A 13 -9.53 -3.71 -10.11
C LEU A 13 -8.54 -2.58 -9.76
N CYS A 14 -8.69 -1.95 -8.59
CA CYS A 14 -7.75 -0.94 -8.10
C CYS A 14 -6.32 -1.47 -8.01
N TRP A 15 -6.14 -2.69 -7.51
CA TRP A 15 -4.82 -3.33 -7.44
C TRP A 15 -4.22 -3.59 -8.83
N ALA A 16 -5.01 -4.11 -9.77
CA ALA A 16 -4.56 -4.37 -11.13
C ALA A 16 -4.14 -3.07 -11.84
N VAL A 17 -4.95 -2.03 -11.79
CA VAL A 17 -4.65 -0.73 -12.41
C VAL A 17 -3.43 -0.08 -11.75
N SER A 18 -3.34 -0.12 -10.42
CA SER A 18 -2.19 0.40 -9.67
C SER A 18 -0.89 -0.29 -10.07
N SER A 19 -0.88 -1.62 -10.23
CA SER A 19 0.31 -2.38 -10.66
C SER A 19 0.81 -1.98 -12.05
N LEU A 20 -0.11 -1.67 -12.97
CA LEU A 20 0.22 -1.27 -14.33
C LEU A 20 0.88 0.11 -14.35
N ILE A 21 0.28 1.09 -13.66
CA ILE A 21 0.79 2.45 -13.56
C ILE A 21 2.13 2.48 -12.80
N SER A 22 2.22 1.74 -11.70
CA SER A 22 3.42 1.69 -10.86
C SER A 22 4.60 1.10 -11.61
N ALA A 23 4.39 0.15 -12.53
CA ALA A 23 5.49 -0.49 -13.26
C ALA A 23 6.27 0.48 -14.15
N ASP A 24 5.58 1.37 -14.87
CA ASP A 24 6.25 2.35 -15.72
C ASP A 24 6.92 3.46 -14.90
N ILE A 25 6.24 3.95 -13.86
CA ILE A 25 6.78 5.01 -13.00
C ILE A 25 8.01 4.51 -12.22
N THR A 26 7.95 3.31 -11.64
CA THR A 26 9.08 2.76 -10.85
C THR A 26 10.33 2.50 -11.68
N ARG A 27 10.21 2.33 -13.00
CA ARG A 27 11.36 2.25 -13.92
C ARG A 27 12.05 3.59 -14.12
N VAL A 28 11.30 4.70 -14.09
CA VAL A 28 11.83 6.06 -14.32
C VAL A 28 12.43 6.65 -13.05
N ILE A 29 11.70 6.60 -11.93
CA ILE A 29 12.11 7.25 -10.67
C ILE A 29 12.73 6.30 -9.63
N GLY A 30 12.69 4.99 -9.89
CA GLY A 30 13.14 3.95 -8.97
C GLY A 30 12.07 3.52 -7.96
N GLY A 31 12.06 2.23 -7.62
CA GLY A 31 11.05 1.61 -6.75
C GLY A 31 10.95 2.23 -5.35
N LEU A 32 12.08 2.58 -4.74
CA LEU A 32 12.13 3.13 -3.39
C LEU A 32 11.61 4.57 -3.30
N VAL A 33 11.88 5.40 -4.33
CA VAL A 33 11.37 6.78 -4.40
C VAL A 33 9.86 6.77 -4.60
N PHE A 34 9.37 5.91 -5.50
CA PHE A 34 7.93 5.73 -5.71
C PHE A 34 7.21 5.31 -4.43
N ASN A 35 7.75 4.32 -3.71
CA ASN A 35 7.13 3.84 -2.47
C ASN A 35 7.06 4.94 -1.40
N ARG A 36 8.12 5.76 -1.26
CA ARG A 36 8.13 6.88 -0.32
C ARG A 36 7.05 7.92 -0.65
N LEU A 37 6.90 8.28 -1.92
CA LEU A 37 5.83 9.20 -2.36
C LEU A 37 4.45 8.61 -2.09
N ARG A 38 4.25 7.32 -2.42
CA ARG A 38 3.00 6.60 -2.15
C ARG A 38 2.63 6.66 -0.67
N LEU A 39 3.56 6.30 0.21
CA LEU A 39 3.36 6.29 1.66
C LEU A 39 3.08 7.69 2.22
N PHE A 40 3.71 8.73 1.65
CA PHE A 40 3.45 10.12 2.02
C PHE A 40 2.02 10.56 1.69
N PHE A 41 1.51 10.24 0.49
CA PHE A 41 0.13 10.57 0.15
C PHE A 41 -0.88 9.75 0.97
N VAL A 42 -0.60 8.46 1.17
CA VAL A 42 -1.45 7.58 1.98
C VAL A 42 -1.52 8.06 3.44
N SER A 43 -0.41 8.51 4.03
CA SER A 43 -0.41 9.04 5.39
C SER A 43 -1.25 10.31 5.52
N ILE A 44 -1.15 11.24 4.56
CA ILE A 44 -2.01 12.45 4.52
C ILE A 44 -3.48 12.06 4.41
N MET A 45 -3.82 11.14 3.50
CA MET A 45 -5.20 10.66 3.34
C MET A 45 -5.74 10.01 4.61
N LEU A 46 -4.94 9.19 5.29
CA LEU A 46 -5.34 8.57 6.56
C LEU A 46 -5.52 9.60 7.67
N ILE A 47 -4.57 10.54 7.85
CA ILE A 47 -4.65 11.57 8.88
C ILE A 47 -5.87 12.47 8.67
N THR A 48 -6.14 12.86 7.42
CA THR A 48 -7.32 13.69 7.10
C THR A 48 -8.61 12.91 7.39
N TYR A 49 -8.70 11.65 6.98
CA TYR A 49 -9.86 10.80 7.22
C TYR A 49 -10.13 10.57 8.71
N THR A 50 -9.10 10.21 9.49
CA THR A 50 -9.24 10.00 10.95
C THR A 50 -9.62 11.28 11.68
N SER A 51 -9.11 12.43 11.22
CA SER A 51 -9.46 13.74 11.78
C SER A 51 -10.90 14.13 11.51
N LEU A 52 -11.41 13.88 10.30
CA LEU A 52 -12.81 14.16 9.95
C LEU A 52 -13.80 13.30 10.75
N ILE A 53 -13.44 12.05 11.06
CA ILE A 53 -14.28 11.13 11.82
C ILE A 53 -14.11 11.31 13.34
N GLY A 54 -13.03 11.93 13.78
CA GLY A 54 -12.73 12.11 15.20
C GLY A 54 -12.35 10.81 15.92
N SER A 55 -11.86 9.80 15.19
CA SER A 55 -11.56 8.47 15.75
C SER A 55 -10.22 8.38 16.50
N TRP A 56 -9.59 9.50 16.85
CA TRP A 56 -8.30 9.51 17.54
C TRP A 56 -8.34 8.79 18.90
N GLY A 57 -9.49 8.84 19.58
CA GLY A 57 -9.69 8.18 20.88
C GLY A 57 -9.82 6.66 20.82
N THR A 58 -9.96 6.04 19.65
CA THR A 58 -10.06 4.58 19.52
C THR A 58 -8.70 3.89 19.46
N ILE A 59 -7.60 4.64 19.49
CA ILE A 59 -6.24 4.11 19.40
C ILE A 59 -5.86 3.50 20.75
N ASN A 60 -5.74 2.17 20.79
CA ASN A 60 -5.25 1.47 21.97
C ASN A 60 -3.71 1.51 22.00
N LEU A 61 -3.15 2.14 23.03
CA LEU A 61 -1.71 2.31 23.22
C LEU A 61 -0.99 0.98 23.51
N GLU A 62 -1.68 -0.03 24.05
CA GLU A 62 -1.08 -1.34 24.34
C GLU A 62 -0.69 -2.08 23.05
N HIS A 63 -1.45 -1.90 21.97
CA HIS A 63 -1.16 -2.50 20.67
C HIS A 63 -0.24 -1.65 19.79
N LEU A 64 0.09 -0.43 20.21
CA LEU A 64 0.86 0.51 19.41
C LEU A 64 2.22 -0.08 18.98
N THR A 65 2.93 -0.72 19.91
CA THR A 65 4.23 -1.33 19.62
C THR A 65 4.13 -2.43 18.57
N ILE A 66 3.11 -3.29 18.66
CA ILE A 66 2.87 -4.37 17.69
C ILE A 66 2.52 -3.79 16.32
N ILE A 67 1.68 -2.76 16.27
CA ILE A 67 1.30 -2.07 15.03
C ILE A 67 2.53 -1.42 14.37
N ILE A 68 3.40 -0.78 15.15
CA ILE A 68 4.64 -0.17 14.64
C ILE A 68 5.55 -1.26 14.03
N ILE A 69 5.79 -2.35 14.76
CA ILE A 69 6.64 -3.45 14.27
C ILE A 69 6.02 -4.08 13.01
N SER A 70 4.71 -4.32 13.01
CA SER A 70 3.98 -4.85 11.86
C SER A 70 4.07 -3.91 10.65
N GLY A 71 3.96 -2.60 10.85
CA GLY A 71 4.13 -1.60 9.79
C GLY A 71 5.55 -1.60 9.21
N ILE A 72 6.59 -1.71 10.05
CA ILE A 72 7.98 -1.79 9.58
C ILE A 72 8.20 -3.05 8.74
N ILE A 73 7.71 -4.20 9.18
CA ILE A 73 7.93 -5.47 8.47
C ILE A 73 7.02 -5.58 7.24
N GLY A 74 5.71 -5.36 7.40
CA GLY A 74 4.72 -5.56 6.35
C GLY A 74 4.75 -4.46 5.30
N ILE A 75 4.80 -3.19 5.72
CA ILE A 75 4.70 -2.06 4.79
C ILE A 75 6.10 -1.67 4.32
N PHE A 76 7.01 -1.34 5.24
CA PHE A 76 8.32 -0.82 4.82
C PHE A 76 9.18 -1.89 4.12
N LEU A 77 9.41 -3.05 4.77
CA LEU A 77 10.16 -4.13 4.14
C LEU A 77 9.38 -4.80 2.99
N GLY A 78 8.09 -5.05 3.17
CA GLY A 78 7.25 -5.65 2.13
C GLY A 78 7.20 -4.81 0.85
N ASP A 79 6.85 -3.53 0.94
CA ASP A 79 6.74 -2.67 -0.24
C ASP A 79 8.10 -2.43 -0.91
N THR A 80 9.19 -2.29 -0.13
CA THR A 80 10.52 -2.13 -0.73
C THR A 80 10.91 -3.35 -1.55
N LEU A 81 10.68 -4.56 -1.04
CA LEU A 81 10.93 -5.79 -1.79
C LEU A 81 10.00 -5.91 -3.01
N LEU A 82 8.71 -5.60 -2.87
CA LEU A 82 7.74 -5.64 -3.96
C LEU A 82 8.13 -4.71 -5.11
N PHE A 83 8.49 -3.47 -4.81
CA PHE A 83 8.87 -2.51 -5.85
C PHE A 83 10.25 -2.78 -6.45
N VAL A 84 11.19 -3.35 -5.69
CA VAL A 84 12.46 -3.83 -6.23
C VAL A 84 12.24 -5.03 -7.16
N ALA A 85 11.36 -5.96 -6.79
CA ALA A 85 10.97 -7.09 -7.64
C ALA A 85 10.28 -6.59 -8.91
N LEU A 86 9.35 -5.65 -8.80
CA LEU A 86 8.68 -5.01 -9.93
C LEU A 86 9.68 -4.39 -10.92
N GLN A 87 10.72 -3.72 -10.40
CA GLN A 87 11.78 -3.12 -11.23
C GLN A 87 12.63 -4.18 -11.95
N LYS A 88 13.00 -5.28 -11.28
CA LYS A 88 13.89 -6.31 -11.85
C LYS A 88 13.18 -7.29 -12.79
N ILE A 89 11.95 -7.65 -12.46
CA ILE A 89 11.25 -8.81 -13.02
C ILE A 89 10.07 -8.39 -13.91
N GLY A 90 9.60 -7.15 -13.76
CA GLY A 90 8.49 -6.58 -14.52
C GLY A 90 7.10 -6.97 -13.99
N PRO A 91 6.06 -6.22 -14.37
CA PRO A 91 4.71 -6.33 -13.78
C PRO A 91 4.06 -7.70 -13.93
N ARG A 92 4.25 -8.37 -15.07
CA ARG A 92 3.60 -9.67 -15.35
C ARG A 92 4.02 -10.78 -14.39
N ARG A 93 5.31 -10.83 -14.02
CA ARG A 93 5.85 -11.85 -13.11
C ARG A 93 5.70 -11.43 -11.65
N ASN A 94 5.73 -10.13 -11.36
CA ASN A 94 5.50 -9.63 -10.01
C ASN A 94 4.08 -9.94 -9.51
N ASN A 95 3.05 -9.74 -10.34
CA ASN A 95 1.65 -10.06 -9.98
C ASN A 95 1.34 -11.57 -9.85
N ILE A 96 2.27 -12.47 -10.21
CA ILE A 96 2.11 -13.91 -9.95
C ILE A 96 2.70 -14.27 -8.57
N LEU A 97 3.69 -13.51 -8.11
CA LEU A 97 4.39 -13.75 -6.85
C LEU A 97 3.72 -13.08 -5.65
N PHE A 98 2.93 -12.03 -5.89
CA PHE A 98 2.22 -11.21 -4.90
C PHE A 98 0.75 -11.08 -5.29
#